data_AF-A0A0A6NZL1-F1
#
_entry.id   AF-A0A0A6NZL1-F1
#
_cell.length_a   1.000
_cell.length_b   1.000
_cell.length_c   1.000
_cell.angle_alpha   90.00
_cell.angle_beta   90.00
_cell.angle_gamma   90.00
#
_symmetry.space_group_name_H-M   'P 1'
#
loop_
_entity.id
_entity.type
_entity.pdbx_description
1 polymer ?
#
loop_
_entity_poly.entity_id
_entity_poly.type
_entity_poly.pdbx_seq_one_letter_code
_entity_poly.pdbx_strand_id
1 'polypeptide(L)'
;MPLVIDHIIPQARGGGNERENLAAACYRCNEFKGAKTGEVDPATGSLVSLFNPRCQIWKEHFAWANGGTQIIGLTPTGRATVVALRMNNEYVVESRRLWIAMNRHPPFLD
;
A
#
# COMPACT_ATOMS: atom_id res chain seq x y z
N MET A 1 5.62 -10.73 9.21
CA MET A 1 6.03 -9.50 8.51
C MET A 1 5.82 -8.31 9.43
N PRO A 2 6.88 -7.57 9.81
CA PRO A 2 6.75 -6.43 10.71
C PRO A 2 6.10 -5.23 10.00
N LEU A 3 5.35 -4.45 10.79
CA LEU A 3 4.89 -3.12 10.40
C LEU A 3 5.88 -2.08 10.90
N VAL A 4 6.05 -1.03 10.12
CA VAL A 4 6.88 0.15 10.45
C VAL A 4 6.06 1.41 10.26
N ILE A 5 6.54 2.51 10.84
CA ILE A 5 6.00 3.84 10.56
C ILE A 5 6.63 4.35 9.27
N ASP A 6 5.79 4.72 8.32
CA ASP A 6 6.16 5.33 7.04
C ASP A 6 5.56 6.74 6.95
N HIS A 7 6.29 7.64 6.30
CA HIS A 7 5.88 9.01 6.04
C HIS A 7 5.18 9.12 4.68
N ILE A 8 3.95 9.63 4.65
CA ILE A 8 3.20 9.87 3.41
C ILE A 8 3.98 10.83 2.50
N ILE A 9 4.42 11.95 3.05
CA ILE A 9 5.44 12.82 2.49
C ILE A 9 6.78 12.47 3.15
N PRO A 10 7.74 11.89 2.43
CA PRO A 10 9.03 11.50 2.99
C PRO A 10 9.79 12.67 3.61
N GLN A 11 10.57 12.42 4.66
CA GLN A 11 11.41 13.44 5.30
C GLN A 11 12.40 14.08 4.30
N ALA A 12 12.94 13.29 3.37
CA ALA A 12 13.80 13.77 2.28
C ALA A 12 13.10 14.79 1.34
N ARG A 13 11.76 14.91 1.43
CA ARG A 13 10.94 15.89 0.71
C ARG A 13 10.26 16.90 1.65
N GLY A 14 10.76 17.03 2.88
CA GLY A 14 10.29 18.00 3.86
C GLY A 14 9.07 17.59 4.68
N GLY A 15 8.63 16.32 4.62
CA GLY A 15 7.55 15.85 5.49
C GLY A 15 8.00 15.69 6.94
N GLY A 16 7.12 16.03 7.89
CA GLY A 16 7.42 15.99 9.31
C GLY A 16 6.90 14.74 10.02
N ASN A 17 7.01 14.73 11.35
CA ASN A 17 6.63 13.59 12.20
C ASN A 17 5.21 13.73 12.80
N GLU A 18 4.42 14.67 12.29
CA GLU A 18 3.01 14.84 12.62
C GLU A 18 2.20 13.59 12.27
N ARG A 19 1.20 13.28 13.10
CA ARG A 19 0.39 12.05 12.99
C ARG A 19 -0.28 11.93 11.61
N GLU A 20 -0.64 13.05 11.01
CA GLU A 20 -1.29 13.19 9.72
C GLU A 20 -0.37 12.77 8.57
N ASN A 21 0.95 12.83 8.77
CA ASN A 21 1.95 12.41 7.80
C ASN A 21 2.48 10.99 8.05
N LEU A 22 2.18 10.36 9.19
CA LEU A 22 2.67 9.03 9.53
C LEU A 22 1.61 7.96 9.30
N ALA A 23 1.97 6.80 8.75
CA ALA A 23 1.08 5.64 8.59
C ALA A 23 1.80 4.32 8.84
N ALA A 24 1.06 3.27 9.21
CA ALA A 24 1.62 1.94 9.32
C ALA A 24 1.79 1.31 7.93
N ALA A 25 2.98 0.82 7.63
CA ALA A 25 3.29 0.13 6.39
C ALA A 25 4.02 -1.18 6.65
N CYS A 26 3.90 -2.15 5.74
CA CYS A 26 4.83 -3.27 5.69
C CYS A 26 6.25 -2.74 5.48
N TYR A 27 7.23 -3.26 6.23
CA TYR A 27 8.65 -2.88 6.09
C TYR A 27 9.12 -2.87 4.61
N ARG A 28 8.88 -3.94 3.86
CA ARG A 28 9.28 -4.02 2.44
C ARG A 28 8.52 -3.04 1.55
N CYS A 29 7.23 -2.84 1.81
CA CYS A 29 6.43 -1.87 1.05
C CYS A 29 6.97 -0.45 1.26
N ASN A 30 7.36 -0.13 2.50
CA ASN A 30 8.01 1.14 2.83
C ASN A 30 9.35 1.30 2.08
N GLU A 31 10.19 0.26 2.07
CA GLU A 31 11.45 0.28 1.30
C GLU A 31 11.23 0.51 -0.20
N PHE A 32 10.22 -0.14 -0.80
CA PHE A 32 9.89 0.06 -2.22
C PHE A 32 9.30 1.42 -2.52
N LYS A 33 8.50 1.99 -1.60
CA LYS A 33 8.03 3.36 -1.72
C LYS A 33 9.20 4.35 -1.68
N GLY A 34 10.10 4.19 -0.70
CA GLY A 34 11.21 5.11 -0.48
C GLY A 34 10.76 6.57 -0.46
N ALA A 35 11.39 7.40 -1.29
CA ALA A 35 11.07 8.83 -1.40
C ALA A 35 9.92 9.15 -2.39
N LYS A 36 9.21 8.15 -2.93
CA LYS A 36 8.14 8.39 -3.90
C LYS A 36 6.89 8.97 -3.22
N THR A 37 6.31 9.98 -3.85
CA THR A 37 4.97 10.54 -3.52
C THR A 37 3.95 10.32 -4.64
N GLY A 38 4.40 9.80 -5.78
CA GLY A 38 3.59 9.43 -6.93
C GLY A 38 4.26 8.31 -7.73
N GLU A 39 3.49 7.70 -8.63
CA GLU A 39 3.95 6.68 -9.57
C GLU A 39 3.07 6.74 -10.84
N VAL A 40 3.58 6.24 -11.96
CA VAL A 40 2.81 6.17 -13.20
C VAL A 40 1.71 5.12 -13.04
N ASP A 41 0.46 5.51 -13.28
CA ASP A 41 -0.65 4.57 -13.37
C ASP A 41 -0.49 3.71 -14.63
N PRO A 42 -0.33 2.38 -14.49
CA PRO A 42 -0.07 1.49 -15.63
C PRO A 42 -1.21 1.45 -16.66
N ALA A 43 -2.43 1.83 -16.29
CA ALA A 43 -3.56 1.83 -17.22
C ALA A 43 -3.64 3.09 -18.09
N THR A 44 -3.15 4.23 -17.59
CA THR A 44 -3.33 5.54 -18.23
C THR A 44 -2.02 6.19 -18.67
N GLY A 45 -0.88 5.74 -18.14
CA GLY A 45 0.43 6.37 -18.37
C GLY A 45 0.63 7.70 -17.64
N SER A 46 -0.37 8.16 -16.87
CA SER A 46 -0.30 9.41 -16.12
C SER A 46 0.44 9.23 -14.79
N LEU A 47 1.32 10.18 -14.45
CA LEU A 47 1.87 10.28 -13.10
C LEU A 47 0.77 10.73 -12.14
N VAL A 48 0.47 9.90 -11.12
CA VAL A 48 -0.56 10.20 -10.11
C VAL A 48 0.00 10.06 -8.70
N SER A 49 -0.60 10.75 -7.74
CA SER A 49 -0.20 10.64 -6.33
C SER A 49 -0.48 9.25 -5.77
N LEU A 50 0.39 8.80 -4.85
CA LEU A 50 0.19 7.57 -4.10
C LEU A 50 -0.96 7.71 -3.10
N PHE A 51 -1.53 6.58 -2.71
CA PHE A 51 -2.62 6.50 -1.75
C PHE A 51 -2.22 7.07 -0.39
N ASN A 52 -3.07 7.94 0.16
CA ASN A 52 -2.92 8.49 1.49
C ASN A 52 -3.91 7.80 2.45
N PRO A 53 -3.46 6.86 3.31
CA PRO A 53 -4.33 6.14 4.24
C PRO A 53 -4.92 7.02 5.36
N ARG A 54 -4.49 8.28 5.51
CA ARG A 54 -5.06 9.22 6.48
C ARG A 54 -6.27 9.98 5.94
N CYS A 55 -6.43 10.04 4.62
CA CYS A 55 -7.48 10.84 3.98
C CYS A 55 -8.34 10.05 2.99
N GLN A 56 -7.92 8.85 2.58
CA GLN A 56 -8.59 8.07 1.55
C GLN A 56 -9.10 6.73 2.09
N ILE A 57 -10.24 6.29 1.54
CA ILE A 57 -10.91 5.07 1.97
C ILE A 57 -10.36 3.88 1.19
N TRP A 58 -9.83 2.87 1.89
CA TRP A 58 -9.16 1.72 1.25
C TRP A 58 -10.06 1.01 0.23
N LYS A 59 -11.33 0.73 0.58
CA LYS A 59 -12.29 0.02 -0.28
C LYS A 59 -12.68 0.76 -1.57
N GLU A 60 -12.40 2.05 -1.67
CA GLU A 60 -12.63 2.83 -2.90
C GLU A 60 -11.45 2.70 -3.87
N HIS A 61 -10.24 2.47 -3.35
CA HIS A 61 -9.01 2.43 -4.13
C HIS A 61 -8.51 1.02 -4.41
N PHE A 62 -8.89 0.04 -3.59
CA PHE A 62 -8.34 -1.31 -3.62
C PHE A 62 -9.40 -2.39 -3.42
N ALA A 63 -9.12 -3.56 -3.96
CA ALA A 63 -9.83 -4.79 -3.64
C ALA A 63 -8.84 -5.95 -3.45
N TRP A 64 -9.29 -6.95 -2.70
CA TRP A 64 -8.60 -8.23 -2.59
C TRP A 64 -8.91 -9.11 -3.82
N ALA A 65 -7.90 -9.80 -4.33
CA ALA A 65 -7.99 -10.74 -5.43
C ALA A 65 -7.25 -12.05 -5.09
N ASN A 66 -7.45 -13.10 -5.89
CA ASN A 66 -6.83 -14.41 -5.73
C ASN A 66 -6.95 -14.94 -4.29
N GLY A 67 -8.19 -15.00 -3.79
CA GLY A 67 -8.50 -15.49 -2.45
C GLY A 67 -7.90 -14.65 -1.32
N GLY A 68 -7.63 -13.36 -1.55
CA GLY A 68 -7.03 -12.46 -0.55
C GLY A 68 -5.50 -12.35 -0.63
N THR A 69 -4.84 -13.12 -1.49
CA THR A 69 -3.37 -13.09 -1.58
C THR A 69 -2.85 -11.87 -2.33
N GLN A 70 -3.64 -11.29 -3.23
CA GLN A 70 -3.27 -10.13 -4.03
C GLN A 70 -4.16 -8.92 -3.75
N ILE A 71 -3.60 -7.73 -3.94
CA ILE A 71 -4.32 -6.45 -3.97
C ILE A 71 -4.36 -5.95 -5.40
N ILE A 72 -5.54 -5.56 -5.87
CA ILE A 72 -5.71 -4.84 -7.13
C ILE A 72 -6.09 -3.38 -6.85
N GLY A 73 -5.59 -2.47 -7.69
CA GLY A 73 -5.98 -1.06 -7.66
C GLY A 73 -7.22 -0.82 -8.52
N LEU A 74 -8.25 -0.19 -7.95
CA LEU A 74 -9.51 0.13 -8.62
C LEU A 74 -9.47 1.51 -9.31
N THR A 75 -8.68 2.42 -8.76
CA THR A 75 -8.49 3.79 -9.26
C THR A 75 -7.07 4.01 -9.78
N PRO A 76 -6.78 5.08 -10.54
CA PRO A 76 -5.41 5.43 -10.92
C PRO A 76 -4.45 5.48 -9.72
N THR A 77 -4.83 6.17 -8.65
CA THR A 77 -4.08 6.20 -7.37
C THR A 77 -3.85 4.80 -6.80
N GLY A 78 -4.89 3.94 -6.80
CA GLY A 78 -4.78 2.58 -6.30
C GLY A 78 -3.77 1.75 -7.11
N ARG A 79 -3.87 1.77 -8.45
CA ARG A 79 -2.97 1.02 -9.33
C ARG A 79 -1.53 1.49 -9.23
N ALA A 80 -1.31 2.81 -9.27
CA ALA A 80 0.00 3.41 -9.08
C ALA A 80 0.60 3.02 -7.71
N THR A 81 -0.21 3.00 -6.65
CA THR A 81 0.25 2.59 -5.31
C THR A 81 0.66 1.12 -5.26
N VAL A 82 -0.12 0.22 -5.85
CA VAL A 82 0.21 -1.22 -5.90
C VAL A 82 1.56 -1.44 -6.58
N VAL A 83 1.83 -0.70 -7.66
CA VAL A 83 3.10 -0.73 -8.40
C VAL A 83 4.23 -0.14 -7.55
N ALA A 84 4.06 1.09 -7.07
CA ALA A 84 5.10 1.84 -6.35
C ALA A 84 5.61 1.10 -5.11
N LEU A 85 4.69 0.60 -4.29
CA LEU A 85 4.98 -0.10 -3.04
C LEU A 85 5.26 -1.60 -3.26
N ARG A 86 5.09 -2.09 -4.49
CA ARG A 86 5.11 -3.53 -4.83
C ARG A 86 4.28 -4.34 -3.84
N MET A 87 3.02 -3.95 -3.64
CA MET A 87 2.13 -4.50 -2.61
C MET A 87 1.84 -6.01 -2.78
N ASN A 88 2.20 -6.59 -3.92
CA ASN A 88 2.09 -8.02 -4.24
C ASN A 88 3.46 -8.68 -4.48
N ASN A 89 4.55 -8.17 -3.90
CA ASN A 89 5.81 -8.91 -3.93
C ASN A 89 5.68 -10.28 -3.25
N GLU A 90 6.54 -11.23 -3.64
CA GLU A 90 6.49 -12.63 -3.22
C GLU A 90 6.41 -12.82 -1.71
N TYR A 91 7.16 -12.03 -0.94
CA TYR A 91 7.21 -12.12 0.51
C TYR A 91 5.87 -11.72 1.17
N VAL A 92 5.24 -10.66 0.65
CA VAL A 92 3.94 -10.19 1.12
C VAL A 92 2.83 -11.18 0.73
N VAL A 93 2.87 -11.70 -0.49
CA VAL A 93 1.90 -12.70 -0.97
C VAL A 93 1.99 -13.98 -0.14
N GLU A 94 3.20 -14.46 0.15
CA GLU A 94 3.40 -15.66 0.97
C GLU A 94 2.96 -15.45 2.42
N SER A 95 3.25 -14.28 2.99
CA SER A 95 2.73 -13.92 4.32
C SER A 95 1.20 -13.97 4.37
N ARG A 96 0.50 -13.45 3.35
CA ARG A 96 -0.96 -13.50 3.28
C ARG A 96 -1.49 -14.93 3.15
N ARG A 97 -0.81 -15.82 2.39
CA ARG A 97 -1.18 -17.24 2.31
C ARG A 97 -1.17 -17.91 3.69
N LEU A 98 -0.11 -17.70 4.46
CA LEU A 98 -0.01 -18.23 5.82
C LEU A 98 -1.11 -17.65 6.73
N TRP A 99 -1.41 -16.36 6.61
CA TRP A 99 -2.48 -15.73 7.40
C TRP A 99 -3.88 -16.23 7.02
N ILE A 100 -4.14 -16.51 5.74
CA ILE A 100 -5.39 -17.14 5.28
C ILE A 100 -5.53 -18.54 5.89
N ALA A 101 -4.46 -19.35 5.87
CA ALA A 101 -4.47 -20.68 6.49
C ALA A 101 -4.74 -20.64 8.01
N MET A 102 -4.47 -19.50 8.65
CA MET A 102 -4.77 -19.25 10.06
C MET A 102 -6.10 -18.51 10.31
N ASN A 103 -6.92 -18.28 9.28
CA ASN A 103 -8.15 -17.48 9.35
C ASN A 103 -7.95 -16.06 9.90
N ARG A 104 -6.81 -15.44 9.60
CA ARG A 104 -6.47 -14.06 10.01
C ARG A 104 -6.45 -13.06 8.85
N HIS A 105 -6.74 -13.51 7.62
CA HIS A 105 -6.69 -12.69 6.41
C HIS A 105 -7.73 -13.15 5.37
N PRO A 106 -8.39 -12.23 4.64
CA PRO A 106 -8.37 -10.78 4.83
C PRO A 106 -8.88 -10.39 6.23
N PRO A 107 -8.45 -9.25 6.80
CA PRO A 107 -9.02 -8.79 8.05
C PRO A 107 -10.55 -8.74 7.89
N PHE A 108 -11.28 -9.30 8.85
CA PHE A 108 -12.73 -9.22 8.85
C PHE A 108 -13.11 -7.74 8.71
N LEU A 109 -13.97 -7.46 7.73
CA LEU A 109 -14.64 -6.16 7.63
C LEU A 109 -15.70 -6.17 8.72
N ASP A 110 -15.32 -5.73 9.91
CA ASP A 110 -16.28 -5.23 10.90
C ASP A 110 -16.58 -3.75 10.60
#